data_AF-A0A9P6PG73-F1
#
_entry.id   AF-A0A9P6PG73-F1
#
_cell.length_a   1.000
_cell.length_b   1.000
_cell.length_c   1.000
_cell.angle_alpha   90.00
_cell.angle_beta   90.00
_cell.angle_gamma   90.00
#
_symmetry.space_group_name_H-M   'P 1'
#
loop_
_entity.id
_entity.type
_entity.pdbx_description
1 polymer ?
#
loop_
_entity_poly.entity_id
_entity_poly.type
_entity_poly.pdbx_seq_one_letter_code
_entity_poly.pdbx_strand_id
1 'polypeptide(L)'
;MAKFSTLIALAAAAVAVMASPIPSDNAAAATTTAAAAAAVPTIVAPEADLPITTAAEAEALLKAAAAEEEEIRAQNKNDPFATSVTHTGKATWFTHSYGACNIHWNGYKEPVVALNDHQMGAQSWGNPACGRKVRITNKDNGKTVVGRIVDKCPGDECL
;
A
#
# COMPACT_ATOMS: atom_id res chain seq x y z
N MET A 1 19.46 -10.31 36.83
CA MET A 1 20.46 -10.94 35.94
C MET A 1 19.89 -10.94 34.52
N ALA A 2 20.75 -10.66 33.51
CA ALA A 2 20.53 -10.57 32.04
C ALA A 2 19.59 -9.42 31.58
N LYS A 3 20.01 -8.32 30.92
CA LYS A 3 20.79 -8.04 29.69
C LYS A 3 20.19 -8.57 28.38
N PHE A 4 19.57 -7.68 27.61
CA PHE A 4 19.49 -7.58 26.13
C PHE A 4 19.09 -6.11 25.88
N SER A 5 19.89 -5.16 25.38
CA SER A 5 20.85 -5.10 24.27
C SER A 5 20.25 -5.57 22.95
N THR A 6 19.58 -4.67 22.23
CA THR A 6 19.58 -4.61 20.76
C THR A 6 19.29 -3.18 20.33
N LEU A 7 20.32 -2.52 19.80
CA LEU A 7 20.21 -1.37 18.92
C LEU A 7 19.55 -1.81 17.62
N ILE A 8 18.51 -1.10 17.16
CA ILE A 8 18.23 -0.97 15.73
C ILE A 8 17.99 0.51 15.46
N ALA A 9 19.02 1.15 14.94
CA ALA A 9 18.85 2.33 14.11
C ALA A 9 18.23 1.87 12.79
N LEU A 10 17.14 2.49 12.35
CA LEU A 10 16.81 2.52 10.93
C LEU A 10 16.21 3.87 10.56
N ALA A 11 16.72 4.37 9.45
CA ALA A 11 16.74 5.76 9.05
C ALA A 11 15.37 6.31 8.63
N ALA A 12 15.23 7.61 8.80
CA ALA A 12 14.21 8.43 8.19
C ALA A 12 14.27 8.31 6.66
N ALA A 13 13.12 8.11 6.03
CA ALA A 13 12.91 8.41 4.63
C ALA A 13 11.61 9.20 4.50
N ALA A 14 11.75 10.49 4.22
CA ALA A 14 10.66 11.40 3.91
C ALA A 14 9.94 10.92 2.64
N VAL A 15 8.63 10.66 2.73
CA VAL A 15 7.80 10.43 1.55
C VAL A 15 7.18 11.77 1.15
N ALA A 16 7.78 12.39 0.13
CA ALA A 16 7.20 13.51 -0.58
C ALA A 16 5.89 13.07 -1.25
N VAL A 17 4.81 13.80 -0.96
CA VAL A 17 3.52 13.69 -1.64
C VAL A 17 3.68 14.23 -3.05
N MET A 18 3.68 13.35 -4.05
CA MET A 18 3.52 13.73 -5.45
C MET A 18 2.12 13.34 -5.91
N ALA A 19 1.24 14.32 -5.97
CA ALA A 19 0.02 14.24 -6.76
C ALA A 19 0.41 14.14 -8.24
N SER A 20 -0.06 13.11 -8.94
CA SER A 20 0.02 13.04 -10.40
C SER A 20 -1.38 13.15 -11.01
N PRO A 21 -1.59 14.03 -11.99
CA PRO A 21 -2.77 14.04 -12.85
C PRO A 21 -2.67 12.92 -13.90
N ILE A 22 -3.81 12.29 -14.20
CA ILE A 22 -3.98 11.32 -15.29
C ILE A 22 -4.38 12.09 -16.56
N PRO A 23 -3.64 11.99 -17.68
CA PRO A 23 -4.17 12.36 -19.00
C PRO A 23 -4.65 11.12 -19.79
N SER A 24 -5.84 11.24 -20.39
CA SER A 24 -6.45 10.26 -21.30
C SER A 24 -6.16 10.60 -22.76
N ASP A 25 -5.61 9.61 -23.47
CA ASP A 25 -5.77 9.16 -24.87
C ASP A 25 -5.62 10.07 -26.13
N ASN A 26 -4.70 9.57 -26.97
CA ASN A 26 -4.74 9.34 -28.43
C ASN A 26 -4.87 10.49 -29.45
N ALA A 27 -3.84 10.64 -30.30
CA ALA A 27 -3.77 10.12 -31.68
C ALA A 27 -2.87 10.97 -32.61
N ALA A 28 -2.39 10.30 -33.67
CA ALA A 28 -1.89 10.81 -34.95
C ALA A 28 -0.37 11.03 -35.13
N ALA A 29 0.06 10.62 -36.32
CA ALA A 29 1.42 10.37 -36.79
C ALA A 29 2.21 11.62 -37.18
N ALA A 30 3.55 11.55 -37.11
CA ALA A 30 4.47 12.21 -38.05
C ALA A 30 5.92 11.73 -37.88
N THR A 31 6.62 11.75 -39.00
CA THR A 31 7.95 11.24 -39.31
C THR A 31 9.09 12.20 -38.94
N THR A 32 10.31 11.65 -38.86
CA THR A 32 11.65 12.20 -39.23
C THR A 32 12.50 13.04 -38.25
N THR A 33 13.70 12.48 -38.01
CA THR A 33 15.07 13.08 -38.02
C THR A 33 15.47 14.15 -37.00
N ALA A 34 16.50 13.86 -36.19
CA ALA A 34 17.84 14.48 -36.26
C ALA A 34 18.61 14.35 -34.93
N ALA A 35 19.90 14.08 -35.07
CA ALA A 35 20.90 14.01 -34.01
C ALA A 35 21.20 15.36 -33.36
N ALA A 36 21.56 15.37 -32.08
CA ALA A 36 22.59 16.24 -31.52
C ALA A 36 23.00 15.77 -30.12
N ALA A 37 24.30 15.48 -29.97
CA ALA A 37 24.96 15.37 -28.69
C ALA A 37 24.99 16.75 -28.00
N ALA A 38 24.61 16.80 -26.73
CA ALA A 38 24.74 18.00 -25.91
C ALA A 38 25.23 17.64 -24.49
N ALA A 39 26.11 18.50 -24.01
CA ALA A 39 27.00 18.40 -22.87
C ALA A 39 26.38 17.99 -21.53
N VAL A 40 27.19 17.30 -20.73
CA VAL A 40 26.97 17.01 -19.31
C VAL A 40 27.01 18.34 -18.53
N PRO A 41 25.93 18.77 -17.85
CA PRO A 41 26.01 19.89 -16.94
C PRO A 41 26.70 19.47 -15.65
N THR A 42 27.77 20.18 -15.30
CA THR A 42 28.41 20.10 -13.97
C THR A 42 27.45 20.65 -12.93
N ILE A 43 26.84 19.75 -12.16
CA ILE A 43 26.04 20.10 -10.98
C ILE A 43 27.02 20.49 -9.87
N VAL A 44 27.08 21.78 -9.56
CA VAL A 44 27.70 22.28 -8.33
C VAL A 44 26.73 21.94 -7.19
N ALA A 45 27.16 21.06 -6.29
CA ALA A 45 26.41 20.74 -5.09
C ALA A 45 26.33 21.98 -4.20
N PRO A 46 25.13 22.48 -3.84
CA PRO A 46 25.03 23.47 -2.77
C PRO A 46 25.49 22.80 -1.48
N GLU A 47 26.45 23.42 -0.81
CA GLU A 47 26.88 23.05 0.53
C GLU A 47 25.64 23.13 1.44
N ALA A 48 25.19 21.96 1.87
CA ALA A 48 24.10 21.84 2.82
C ALA A 48 24.61 22.39 4.16
N ASP A 49 24.24 23.63 4.45
CA ASP A 49 24.24 24.17 5.81
C ASP A 49 23.35 23.22 6.64
N LEU A 50 24.00 22.35 7.42
CA LEU A 50 23.30 21.44 8.31
C LEU A 50 22.65 22.29 9.40
N PRO A 51 21.32 22.26 9.57
CA PRO A 51 20.68 23.03 10.61
C PRO A 51 21.19 22.55 11.97
N ILE A 52 21.94 23.41 12.66
CA ILE A 52 22.29 23.24 14.07
C ILE A 52 20.99 23.40 14.85
N THR A 53 20.32 22.28 15.08
CA THR A 53 19.11 22.22 15.90
C THR A 53 19.48 22.62 17.32
N THR A 54 18.79 23.62 17.84
CA THR A 54 18.97 24.07 19.21
C THR A 54 18.46 23.00 20.18
N ALA A 55 18.97 22.98 21.42
CA ALA A 55 18.55 22.01 22.43
C ALA A 55 17.03 22.01 22.67
N ALA A 56 16.36 23.14 22.46
CA ALA A 56 14.91 23.27 22.57
C ALA A 56 14.16 22.58 21.40
N GLU A 57 14.71 22.63 20.18
CA GLU A 57 14.12 21.97 19.01
C GLU A 57 14.33 20.45 19.06
N ALA A 58 15.45 19.99 19.62
CA ALA A 58 15.71 18.57 19.85
C ALA A 58 14.70 17.96 20.85
N GLU A 59 14.36 18.67 21.92
CA GLU A 59 13.34 18.22 22.89
C GLU A 59 11.92 18.21 22.29
N ALA A 60 11.60 19.15 21.39
CA ALA A 60 10.31 19.20 20.72
C ALA A 60 10.11 18.01 19.77
N LEU A 61 11.15 17.62 19.02
CA LEU A 61 11.11 16.45 18.13
C LEU A 61 10.94 15.14 18.92
N LEU A 62 11.55 15.03 20.10
CA LEU A 62 11.40 13.85 20.96
C LEU A 62 9.97 13.70 21.49
N LYS A 63 9.34 14.82 21.89
CA LYS A 63 7.95 14.84 22.34
C LYS A 63 6.97 14.55 21.20
N ALA A 64 7.24 15.02 19.99
CA ALA A 64 6.43 14.74 18.81
C ALA A 64 6.44 13.25 18.43
N ALA A 65 7.62 12.61 18.44
CA ALA A 65 7.74 11.18 18.17
C ALA A 65 7.01 10.32 19.21
N ALA A 66 7.07 10.71 20.49
CA ALA A 66 6.35 10.01 21.56
C ALA A 66 4.82 10.17 21.44
N ALA A 67 4.34 11.34 21.00
CA ALA A 67 2.92 11.57 20.75
C ALA A 67 2.40 10.76 19.55
N GLU A 68 3.22 10.63 18.49
CA GLU A 68 2.89 9.80 17.32
C GLU A 68 2.76 8.32 17.70
N GLU A 69 3.61 7.83 18.60
CA GLU A 69 3.57 6.44 19.09
C GLU A 69 2.34 6.17 19.97
N GLU A 70 1.87 7.15 20.74
CA GLU A 70 0.61 7.07 21.48
C GLU A 70 -0.59 7.04 20.55
N GLU A 71 -0.59 7.85 19.49
CA GLU A 71 -1.66 7.89 18.49
C GLU A 71 -1.74 6.58 17.69
N ILE A 72 -0.60 6.02 17.28
CA ILE A 72 -0.54 4.69 16.63
C ILE A 72 -1.08 3.61 17.57
N ARG A 73 -0.74 3.67 18.87
CA ARG A 73 -1.28 2.73 19.87
C ARG A 73 -2.80 2.88 20.05
N ALA A 74 -3.32 4.11 20.00
CA ALA A 74 -4.75 4.38 20.08
C ALA A 74 -5.50 3.90 18.81
N GLN A 75 -4.91 4.09 17.62
CA GLN A 75 -5.45 3.59 16.36
C GLN A 75 -5.52 2.05 16.34
N ASN A 76 -4.50 1.36 16.86
CA ASN A 76 -4.50 -0.11 16.94
C ASN A 76 -5.64 -0.67 17.82
N LYS A 77 -6.14 0.08 18.81
CA LYS A 77 -7.31 -0.35 19.62
C LYS A 77 -8.63 -0.26 18.86
N ASN A 78 -8.74 0.65 17.90
CA ASN A 78 -9.95 0.88 17.10
C ASN A 78 -9.86 0.23 15.72
N ASP A 79 -8.85 -0.59 15.48
CA ASP A 79 -8.66 -1.24 14.20
C ASP A 79 -9.77 -2.30 13.95
N PRO A 80 -10.62 -2.13 12.92
CA PRO A 80 -11.68 -3.10 12.62
C PRO A 80 -11.16 -4.48 12.21
N PHE A 81 -9.84 -4.63 12.02
CA PHE A 81 -9.17 -5.89 11.70
C PHE A 81 -8.40 -6.48 12.90
N ALA A 82 -8.46 -5.88 14.08
CA ALA A 82 -7.73 -6.35 15.27
C ALA A 82 -8.07 -7.81 15.65
N THR A 83 -9.30 -8.25 15.40
CA THR A 83 -9.76 -9.63 15.66
C THR A 83 -9.79 -10.50 14.40
N SER A 84 -9.17 -10.05 13.31
CA SER A 84 -9.15 -10.80 12.04
C SER A 84 -8.12 -11.94 12.06
N VAL A 85 -8.38 -12.97 11.26
CA VAL A 85 -7.42 -14.06 11.03
C VAL A 85 -6.45 -13.61 9.94
N THR A 86 -5.15 -13.75 10.20
CA THR A 86 -4.10 -13.40 9.24
C THR A 86 -3.74 -14.61 8.39
N HIS A 87 -3.66 -14.39 7.07
CA HIS A 87 -3.21 -15.39 6.11
C HIS A 87 -2.02 -14.85 5.30
N THR A 88 -1.20 -15.75 4.77
CA THR A 88 -0.12 -15.41 3.83
C THR A 88 -0.29 -16.24 2.57
N GLY A 89 -0.12 -15.60 1.42
CA GLY A 89 -0.24 -16.26 0.13
C GLY A 89 0.21 -15.34 -1.00
N LYS A 90 -0.05 -15.78 -2.23
CA LYS A 90 0.11 -14.97 -3.44
C LYS A 90 -1.21 -14.30 -3.77
N ALA A 91 -1.14 -13.08 -4.31
CA ALA A 91 -2.28 -12.37 -4.84
C ALA A 91 -2.03 -12.05 -6.32
N THR A 92 -3.06 -12.22 -7.13
CA THR A 92 -3.11 -11.84 -8.55
C THR A 92 -4.17 -10.74 -8.73
N TRP A 93 -4.42 -10.33 -9.97
CA TRP A 93 -5.41 -9.31 -10.28
C TRP A 93 -6.45 -9.88 -11.24
N PHE A 94 -7.67 -9.33 -11.19
CA PHE A 94 -8.74 -9.69 -12.11
C PHE A 94 -9.61 -8.46 -12.38
N THR A 95 -10.31 -8.49 -13.51
CA THR A 95 -11.31 -7.50 -13.88
C THR A 95 -12.62 -8.20 -14.22
N HIS A 96 -13.63 -7.98 -13.41
CA HIS A 96 -15.01 -8.42 -13.65
C HIS A 96 -15.98 -7.45 -13.01
N SER A 97 -17.28 -7.70 -13.18
CA SER A 97 -18.36 -6.91 -12.58
C SER A 97 -19.38 -7.75 -11.80
N TYR A 98 -19.14 -9.07 -11.73
CA TYR A 98 -20.02 -10.04 -11.08
C TYR A 98 -19.26 -11.33 -10.73
N GLY A 99 -19.68 -12.02 -9.67
CA GLY A 99 -18.97 -13.17 -9.11
C GLY A 99 -19.83 -14.01 -8.17
N ALA A 100 -19.21 -14.99 -7.50
CA ALA A 100 -19.85 -16.02 -6.68
C ALA A 100 -20.74 -15.50 -5.55
N CYS A 101 -20.51 -14.26 -5.07
CA CYS A 101 -21.32 -13.66 -4.03
C CYS A 101 -22.67 -13.12 -4.51
N ASN A 102 -22.95 -13.12 -5.82
CA ASN A 102 -24.12 -12.45 -6.41
C ASN A 102 -24.21 -10.97 -6.00
N ILE A 103 -23.06 -10.29 -5.97
CA ILE A 103 -22.94 -8.86 -5.73
C ILE A 103 -22.38 -8.26 -7.01
N HIS A 104 -22.97 -7.17 -7.50
CA HIS A 104 -22.40 -6.42 -8.60
C HIS A 104 -21.40 -5.40 -8.07
N TRP A 105 -20.32 -5.17 -8.82
CA TRP A 105 -19.34 -4.13 -8.50
C TRP A 105 -18.79 -3.50 -9.78
N ASN A 106 -18.14 -2.35 -9.63
CA ASN A 106 -17.35 -1.75 -10.69
C ASN A 106 -15.88 -2.10 -10.51
N GLY A 107 -15.36 -3.04 -11.31
CA GLY A 107 -13.98 -3.55 -11.21
C GLY A 107 -12.88 -2.50 -11.35
N TYR A 108 -13.19 -1.29 -11.83
CA TYR A 108 -12.23 -0.20 -11.97
C TYR A 108 -12.34 0.88 -10.89
N LYS A 109 -13.44 0.90 -10.12
CA LYS A 109 -13.71 1.96 -9.13
C LYS A 109 -13.65 1.47 -7.69
N GLU A 110 -13.78 0.16 -7.47
CA GLU A 110 -13.89 -0.40 -6.13
C GLU A 110 -12.84 -1.49 -5.91
N PRO A 111 -12.09 -1.45 -4.79
CA PRO A 111 -11.17 -2.52 -4.43
C PRO A 111 -11.98 -3.76 -4.05
N VAL A 112 -11.91 -4.77 -4.91
CA VAL A 112 -12.60 -6.05 -4.74
C VAL A 112 -11.61 -7.21 -4.66
N VAL A 113 -12.04 -8.27 -4.00
CA VAL A 113 -11.21 -9.46 -3.75
C VAL A 113 -12.01 -10.72 -4.04
N ALA A 114 -11.35 -11.65 -4.72
CA ALA A 114 -11.77 -13.04 -4.83
C ALA A 114 -11.00 -13.87 -3.79
N LEU A 115 -11.71 -14.63 -2.95
CA LEU A 115 -11.06 -15.56 -2.02
C LEU A 115 -10.80 -16.90 -2.70
N ASN A 116 -9.70 -17.57 -2.36
CA ASN A 116 -9.47 -18.92 -2.86
C ASN A 116 -10.50 -19.91 -2.32
N ASP A 117 -10.71 -21.02 -3.03
CA ASP A 117 -11.69 -22.05 -2.71
C ASP A 117 -11.67 -22.50 -1.24
N HIS A 118 -10.49 -22.70 -0.63
CA HIS A 118 -10.40 -23.12 0.77
C HIS A 118 -10.87 -22.08 1.77
N GLN A 119 -10.65 -20.78 1.52
CA GLN A 119 -11.08 -19.71 2.43
C GLN A 119 -12.55 -19.37 2.21
N MET A 120 -13.02 -19.45 0.97
CA MET A 120 -14.42 -19.22 0.64
C MET A 120 -15.29 -20.40 1.07
N GLY A 121 -14.79 -21.63 0.92
CA GLY A 121 -15.56 -22.86 1.11
C GLY A 121 -16.45 -23.20 -0.09
N ALA A 122 -17.31 -24.19 0.11
CA ALA A 122 -18.16 -24.76 -0.95
C ALA A 122 -19.35 -23.87 -1.33
N GLN A 123 -19.82 -23.03 -0.42
CA GLN A 123 -20.99 -22.19 -0.66
C GLN A 123 -20.61 -20.96 -1.50
N SER A 124 -21.31 -20.72 -2.60
CA SER A 124 -21.15 -19.49 -3.40
C SER A 124 -22.13 -18.41 -2.93
N TRP A 125 -23.42 -18.58 -3.23
CA TRP A 125 -24.42 -17.57 -2.92
C TRP A 125 -24.78 -17.58 -1.42
N GLY A 126 -24.89 -16.39 -0.83
CA GLY A 126 -25.17 -16.22 0.60
C GLY A 126 -24.02 -16.63 1.52
N ASN A 127 -22.81 -16.84 0.98
CA ASN A 127 -21.66 -17.19 1.79
C ASN A 127 -21.38 -16.09 2.83
N PRO A 128 -21.14 -16.43 4.11
CA PRO A 128 -20.87 -15.44 5.16
C PRO A 128 -19.60 -14.61 4.93
N ALA A 129 -18.69 -15.06 4.07
CA ALA A 129 -17.53 -14.30 3.65
C ALA A 129 -17.89 -13.13 2.71
N CYS A 130 -18.98 -13.24 1.95
CA CYS A 130 -19.40 -12.23 0.99
C CYS A 130 -19.67 -10.88 1.66
N GLY A 131 -19.20 -9.80 1.03
CA GLY A 131 -19.35 -8.45 1.53
C GLY A 131 -18.43 -8.08 2.69
N ARG A 132 -17.71 -9.03 3.30
CA ARG A 132 -16.71 -8.73 4.33
C ARG A 132 -15.52 -8.00 3.72
N LYS A 133 -14.82 -7.24 4.55
CA LYS A 133 -13.59 -6.54 4.17
C LYS A 133 -12.37 -7.38 4.54
N VAL A 134 -11.36 -7.31 3.70
CA VAL A 134 -10.03 -7.88 3.96
C VAL A 134 -8.99 -6.79 3.80
N ARG A 135 -7.99 -6.81 4.68
CA ARG A 135 -6.81 -5.97 4.58
C ARG A 135 -5.69 -6.78 3.95
N ILE A 136 -5.16 -6.29 2.85
CA ILE A 136 -4.09 -6.92 2.07
C ILE A 136 -2.85 -6.06 2.22
N THR A 137 -1.77 -6.64 2.71
CA THR A 137 -0.47 -5.98 2.84
C THR A 137 0.53 -6.67 1.93
N ASN A 138 1.12 -5.91 1.01
CA ASN A 138 2.23 -6.40 0.21
C ASN A 138 3.50 -6.33 1.07
N LYS A 139 4.14 -7.48 1.28
CA LYS A 139 5.31 -7.61 2.15
C LYS A 139 6.59 -7.01 1.55
N ASP A 140 6.66 -6.87 0.23
CA ASP A 140 7.85 -6.35 -0.45
C ASP A 140 7.94 -4.82 -0.37
N ASN A 141 6.79 -4.13 -0.40
CA ASN A 141 6.74 -2.66 -0.39
C ASN A 141 6.03 -2.05 0.84
N GLY A 142 5.48 -2.88 1.73
CA GLY A 142 4.77 -2.44 2.94
C GLY A 142 3.40 -1.79 2.70
N LYS A 143 2.95 -1.66 1.46
CA LYS A 143 1.67 -1.00 1.14
C LYS A 143 0.49 -1.87 1.51
N THR A 144 -0.57 -1.22 1.98
CA THR A 144 -1.79 -1.89 2.44
C THR A 144 -3.01 -1.35 1.72
N VAL A 145 -3.92 -2.25 1.32
CA VAL A 145 -5.23 -1.92 0.73
C VAL A 145 -6.33 -2.70 1.43
N VAL A 146 -7.52 -2.12 1.53
CA VAL A 146 -8.72 -2.81 2.02
C VAL A 146 -9.65 -3.07 0.85
N GLY A 147 -10.01 -4.33 0.64
CA GLY A 147 -10.94 -4.75 -0.41
C GLY A 147 -12.16 -5.47 0.13
N ARG A 148 -13.24 -5.48 -0.65
CA ARG A 148 -14.47 -6.22 -0.34
C ARG A 148 -14.48 -7.58 -1.03
N ILE A 149 -14.85 -8.63 -0.30
CA ILE A 149 -15.01 -9.97 -0.86
C ILE A 149 -16.29 -10.02 -1.69
N VAL A 150 -16.15 -10.33 -2.98
CA VAL A 150 -17.27 -10.37 -3.94
C VAL A 150 -17.26 -11.62 -4.80
N ASP A 151 -16.17 -12.39 -4.79
CA ASP A 151 -16.01 -13.52 -5.67
C ASP A 151 -15.22 -14.65 -5.02
N LYS A 152 -15.28 -15.80 -5.67
CA LYS A 152 -14.52 -17.00 -5.36
C LYS A 152 -13.59 -17.28 -6.52
N CYS A 153 -12.33 -17.44 -6.18
CA CYS A 153 -11.30 -17.92 -7.06
C CYS A 153 -11.27 -19.46 -7.02
N PRO A 154 -11.71 -20.17 -8.08
CA PRO A 154 -11.48 -21.61 -8.19
C PRO A 154 -9.98 -21.85 -8.41
N GLY A 155 -9.40 -22.84 -7.73
CA GLY A 155 -7.95 -23.00 -7.60
C GLY A 155 -7.16 -23.05 -8.91
N ASP A 156 -7.79 -23.49 -10.00
CA ASP A 156 -7.13 -23.68 -11.30
C ASP A 156 -7.01 -22.37 -12.11
N GLU A 157 -7.76 -21.32 -11.78
CA GLU A 157 -7.94 -20.14 -12.65
C GLU A 157 -7.28 -18.85 -12.16
N CYS A 158 -6.62 -18.86 -10.99
CA CYS A 158 -6.16 -17.61 -10.34
C CYS A 158 -4.65 -17.52 -10.10
N LEU A 159 -3.86 -18.35 -10.79
CA LEU A 159 -2.40 -18.34 -10.72
C LEU A 159 -1.76 -17.36 -11.71
#